data_AF-A0A939FAM6-F1
#
_entry.id   AF-A0A939FAM6-F1
#
_cell.length_a   1.000
_cell.length_b   1.000
_cell.length_c   1.000
_cell.angle_alpha   90.00
_cell.angle_beta   90.00
_cell.angle_gamma   90.00
#
_symmetry.space_group_name_H-M   'P 1'
#
loop_
_entity.id
_entity.type
_entity.pdbx_description
1 polymer ?
#
loop_
_entity_poly.entity_id
_entity_poly.type
_entity_poly.pdbx_seq_one_letter_code
_entity_poly.pdbx_strand_id
1 'polypeptide(L)'
;MTVVRATPATWHPDDIDHAVRLLAATPTHEGRDPDLLRQWALTATEFGASLPATPCHARIVQLQGGLDEGLLARYTSRPAPTLTLFTDSVQLAERVIAENGWRDWYPPGSVRAAALAHEAVHAQLHHGPHRARLKRALGHVVLRFGRRRVYGHVAGTEEIAAHAYAQVTCGLGRSPLVLTTALSEHLNLPPLTHSDRREN
;
A
#
# COMPACT_ATOMS: atom_id res chain seq x y z
N MET A 1 20.07 4.32 -27.09
CA MET A 1 19.23 3.99 -25.93
C MET A 1 18.91 5.27 -25.19
N THR A 2 17.72 5.82 -25.41
CA THR A 2 17.29 7.07 -24.78
C THR A 2 16.73 6.75 -23.41
N VAL A 3 17.37 7.25 -22.35
CA VAL A 3 16.85 7.19 -20.99
C VAL A 3 15.62 8.08 -20.94
N VAL A 4 14.43 7.47 -20.93
CA VAL A 4 13.18 8.17 -20.60
C VAL A 4 13.30 8.56 -19.13
N ARG A 5 13.57 9.84 -18.85
CA ARG A 5 13.37 10.41 -17.52
C ARG A 5 11.87 10.34 -17.25
N ALA A 6 11.45 9.49 -16.33
CA ALA A 6 10.11 9.54 -15.79
C ALA A 6 9.85 10.95 -15.28
N THR A 7 8.84 11.62 -15.83
CA THR A 7 8.23 12.79 -15.18
C THR A 7 7.89 12.39 -13.74
N PRO A 8 8.18 13.25 -12.73
CA PRO A 8 7.76 12.94 -11.37
C PRO A 8 6.25 12.70 -11.42
N ALA A 9 5.81 11.55 -10.93
CA ALA A 9 4.39 11.25 -10.83
C ALA A 9 3.76 12.35 -9.96
N THR A 10 2.95 13.21 -10.58
CA THR A 10 2.17 14.21 -9.85
C THR A 10 0.99 13.47 -9.25
N TRP A 11 1.10 13.14 -7.97
CA TRP A 11 0.00 12.53 -7.23
C TRP A 11 -1.18 13.49 -7.14
N HIS A 12 -2.38 12.94 -7.21
CA HIS A 12 -3.55 13.76 -6.94
C HIS A 12 -3.52 14.18 -5.46
N PRO A 13 -3.78 15.45 -5.11
CA PRO A 13 -3.77 15.93 -3.73
C PRO A 13 -4.58 15.04 -2.77
N ASP A 14 -5.80 14.63 -3.16
CA ASP A 14 -6.60 13.76 -2.28
C ASP A 14 -5.99 12.38 -2.06
N ASP A 15 -5.16 11.83 -2.98
CA ASP A 15 -4.49 10.53 -2.74
C ASP A 15 -3.52 10.65 -1.56
N ILE A 16 -2.84 11.79 -1.44
CA ILE A 16 -1.99 12.09 -0.28
C ILE A 16 -2.84 12.32 0.97
N ASP A 17 -4.00 12.96 0.85
CA ASP A 17 -4.89 13.15 2.00
C ASP A 17 -5.45 11.81 2.53
N HIS A 18 -5.76 10.85 1.65
CA HIS A 18 -6.09 9.47 2.06
C HIS A 18 -4.91 8.81 2.79
N ALA A 19 -3.68 9.01 2.31
CA ALA A 19 -2.48 8.47 2.93
C ALA A 19 -2.22 9.08 4.32
N VAL A 20 -2.44 10.38 4.47
CA VAL A 20 -2.37 11.07 5.76
C VAL A 20 -3.44 10.57 6.72
N ARG A 21 -4.68 10.38 6.25
CA ARG A 21 -5.76 9.80 7.06
C ARG A 21 -5.41 8.39 7.54
N LEU A 22 -4.82 7.56 6.68
CA LEU A 22 -4.33 6.23 7.07
C LEU A 22 -3.27 6.32 8.17
N LEU A 23 -2.28 7.20 8.03
CA LEU A 23 -1.25 7.38 9.08
C LEU A 23 -1.85 7.91 10.38
N ALA A 24 -2.77 8.87 10.32
CA ALA A 24 -3.41 9.44 11.50
C ALA A 24 -4.28 8.42 12.25
N ALA A 25 -4.90 7.48 11.53
CA ALA A 25 -5.67 6.38 12.10
C ALA A 25 -4.79 5.22 12.60
N THR A 26 -3.51 5.18 12.24
CA THR A 26 -2.61 4.09 12.62
C THR A 26 -2.22 4.22 14.11
N PRO A 27 -2.41 3.18 14.93
CA PRO A 27 -1.96 3.18 16.31
C PRO A 27 -0.47 3.54 16.41
N THR A 28 -0.06 4.26 17.46
CA THR A 28 1.28 4.85 17.69
C THR A 28 1.52 6.22 17.07
N HIS A 29 0.57 6.74 16.29
CA HIS A 29 0.63 8.09 15.72
C HIS A 29 -0.27 9.10 16.43
N GLU A 30 -0.83 8.74 17.59
CA GLU A 30 -1.70 9.61 18.37
C GLU A 30 -0.95 10.91 18.74
N GLY A 31 -1.54 12.06 18.39
CA GLY A 31 -0.96 13.37 18.67
C GLY A 31 0.29 13.73 17.86
N ARG A 32 0.64 12.98 16.82
CA ARG A 32 1.71 13.37 15.89
C ARG A 32 1.31 14.61 15.11
N ASP A 33 2.32 15.43 14.82
CA ASP A 33 2.19 16.62 13.99
C ASP A 33 1.62 16.26 12.59
N PRO A 34 0.50 16.85 12.16
CA PRO A 34 -0.08 16.61 10.84
C PRO A 34 0.89 16.86 9.68
N ASP A 35 1.78 17.85 9.78
CA ASP A 35 2.75 18.13 8.71
C ASP A 35 3.81 17.03 8.60
N LEU A 36 4.20 16.44 9.74
CA LEU A 36 5.08 15.27 9.77
C LEU A 36 4.40 14.05 9.13
N LEU A 37 3.12 13.81 9.43
CA LEU A 37 2.35 12.73 8.80
C LEU A 37 2.26 12.94 7.28
N ARG A 38 2.01 14.18 6.82
CA ARG A 38 2.02 14.54 5.41
C ARG A 38 3.37 14.29 4.74
N GLN A 39 4.46 14.67 5.40
CA GLN A 39 5.81 14.40 4.90
C GLN A 39 6.09 12.90 4.78
N TRP A 40 5.71 12.09 5.78
CA TRP A 40 5.86 10.64 5.72
C TRP A 40 5.00 10.01 4.62
N ALA A 41 3.76 10.46 4.46
CA ALA A 41 2.87 9.99 3.39
C ALA A 41 3.46 10.28 2.00
N LEU A 42 3.94 11.50 1.76
CA LEU A 42 4.62 11.88 0.52
C LEU A 42 5.86 11.01 0.26
N THR A 43 6.73 10.89 1.26
CA THR A 43 7.97 10.11 1.15
C THR A 43 7.69 8.64 0.86
N ALA A 44 6.71 8.04 1.53
CA ALA A 44 6.32 6.66 1.31
C ALA A 44 5.72 6.45 -0.08
N THR A 45 4.89 7.39 -0.55
CA THR A 45 4.30 7.37 -1.89
C THR A 45 5.38 7.44 -2.97
N GLU A 46 6.29 8.42 -2.88
CA GLU A 46 7.42 8.56 -3.79
C GLU A 46 8.33 7.33 -3.78
N PHE A 47 8.60 6.79 -2.59
CA PHE A 47 9.42 5.59 -2.44
C PHE A 47 8.79 4.41 -3.17
N GLY A 48 7.51 4.10 -2.91
CA GLY A 48 6.79 3.00 -3.54
C GLY A 48 6.73 3.12 -5.06
N ALA A 49 6.40 4.31 -5.55
CA ALA A 49 6.36 4.61 -6.98
C ALA A 49 7.72 4.47 -7.70
N SER A 50 8.82 4.67 -6.97
CA SER A 50 10.18 4.54 -7.50
C SER A 50 10.70 3.09 -7.51
N LEU A 51 10.00 2.15 -6.89
CA LEU A 51 10.43 0.76 -6.86
C LEU A 51 10.38 0.17 -8.28
N PRO A 52 11.40 -0.60 -8.69
CA PRO A 52 11.36 -1.29 -9.96
C PRO A 52 10.21 -2.29 -9.98
N ALA A 53 9.57 -2.44 -11.13
CA ALA A 53 8.56 -3.48 -11.32
C ALA A 53 9.18 -4.85 -11.06
N THR A 54 8.60 -5.57 -10.10
CA THR A 54 9.04 -6.91 -9.69
C THR A 54 7.90 -7.89 -9.95
N PRO A 55 8.16 -9.00 -10.66
CA PRO A 55 7.16 -10.05 -10.85
C PRO A 55 6.83 -10.72 -9.51
N CYS A 56 5.55 -11.01 -9.29
CA CYS A 56 5.12 -11.83 -8.16
C CYS A 56 5.51 -13.29 -8.42
N HIS A 57 6.40 -13.85 -7.59
CA HIS A 57 6.82 -15.25 -7.68
C HIS A 57 5.99 -16.20 -6.79
N ALA A 58 5.04 -15.66 -6.02
CA ALA A 58 4.19 -16.45 -5.16
C ALA A 58 3.19 -17.27 -5.99
N ARG A 59 2.86 -18.47 -5.51
CA ARG A 59 1.74 -19.24 -6.07
C ARG A 59 0.44 -18.48 -5.78
N ILE A 60 -0.33 -18.18 -6.82
CA ILE A 60 -1.61 -17.48 -6.67
C ILE A 60 -2.72 -18.51 -6.43
N VAL A 61 -3.49 -18.33 -5.36
CA VAL A 61 -4.68 -19.13 -5.04
C VAL A 61 -5.88 -18.19 -4.93
N GLN A 62 -7.04 -18.64 -5.38
CA GLN A 62 -8.28 -17.88 -5.28
C GLN A 62 -9.22 -18.52 -4.25
N LEU A 63 -9.71 -17.73 -3.30
CA LEU A 63 -10.63 -18.17 -2.25
C LEU A 63 -11.78 -17.16 -2.08
N GLN A 64 -12.74 -17.47 -1.23
CA GLN A 64 -13.73 -16.53 -0.69
C GLN A 64 -13.46 -16.29 0.81
N GLY A 65 -14.24 -15.41 1.44
CA GLY A 65 -14.11 -15.04 2.85
C GLY A 65 -13.23 -13.82 3.07
N GLY A 66 -12.85 -13.10 2.01
CA GLY A 66 -12.09 -11.87 2.17
C GLY A 66 -12.93 -10.73 2.72
N LEU A 67 -14.25 -10.75 2.52
CA LEU A 67 -15.13 -9.73 3.08
C LEU A 67 -15.20 -9.81 4.60
N ASP A 68 -15.27 -11.02 5.15
CA ASP A 68 -15.26 -11.26 6.60
C ASP A 68 -13.94 -10.81 7.25
N GLU A 69 -12.84 -10.91 6.50
CA GLU A 69 -11.49 -10.56 6.94
C GLU A 69 -11.10 -9.11 6.60
N GLY A 70 -11.91 -8.39 5.81
CA GLY A 70 -11.58 -7.06 5.30
C GLY A 70 -10.37 -7.03 4.36
N LEU A 71 -10.09 -8.12 3.63
CA LEU A 71 -8.91 -8.27 2.77
C LEU A 71 -9.26 -8.52 1.31
N LEU A 72 -8.55 -7.86 0.40
CA LEU A 72 -8.55 -8.19 -1.04
C LEU A 72 -7.60 -9.34 -1.37
N ALA A 73 -6.46 -9.37 -0.71
CA ALA A 73 -5.44 -10.38 -0.87
C ALA A 73 -4.66 -10.59 0.42
N ARG A 74 -3.92 -11.70 0.48
CA ARG A 74 -3.02 -12.03 1.59
C ARG A 74 -1.82 -12.80 1.06
N TYR A 75 -0.62 -12.31 1.36
CA TYR A 75 0.61 -13.06 1.18
C TYR A 75 0.97 -13.90 2.41
N THR A 76 1.38 -15.15 2.19
CA THR A 76 1.99 -16.02 3.19
C THR A 76 3.34 -16.52 2.69
N SER A 77 4.37 -16.46 3.56
CA SER A 77 5.74 -16.81 3.21
C SER A 77 6.05 -18.31 3.37
N ARG A 78 5.29 -19.01 4.21
CA ARG A 78 5.50 -20.41 4.60
C ARG A 78 4.20 -21.23 4.45
N PRO A 79 4.30 -22.55 4.19
CA PRO A 79 5.52 -23.33 3.90
C PRO A 79 6.10 -23.05 2.51
N ALA A 80 5.33 -22.45 1.61
CA ALA A 80 5.79 -21.93 0.32
C ALA A 80 5.10 -20.59 0.03
N PRO A 81 5.80 -19.61 -0.58
CA PRO A 81 5.23 -18.32 -0.95
C PRO A 81 3.91 -18.45 -1.69
N THR A 82 2.81 -18.05 -1.04
CA THR A 82 1.46 -18.13 -1.58
C THR A 82 0.78 -16.78 -1.45
N LEU A 83 0.11 -16.34 -2.52
CA LEU A 83 -0.73 -15.16 -2.52
C LEU A 83 -2.18 -15.61 -2.71
N THR A 84 -2.97 -15.48 -1.65
CA THR A 84 -4.41 -15.72 -1.69
C THR A 84 -5.11 -14.45 -2.17
N LEU A 85 -5.88 -14.56 -3.24
CA LEU A 85 -6.76 -13.51 -3.74
C LEU A 85 -8.20 -13.85 -3.35
N PHE A 86 -8.87 -12.96 -2.62
CA PHE A 86 -10.24 -13.16 -2.19
C PHE A 86 -11.22 -12.65 -3.26
N THR A 87 -11.88 -13.59 -3.92
CA THR A 87 -12.71 -13.34 -5.10
C THR A 87 -13.98 -12.53 -4.79
N ASP A 88 -14.57 -12.74 -3.62
CA ASP A 88 -15.69 -11.98 -3.07
C ASP A 88 -15.32 -10.50 -2.85
N SER A 89 -14.16 -10.23 -2.25
CA SER A 89 -13.65 -8.86 -2.07
C SER A 89 -13.32 -8.18 -3.39
N VAL A 90 -12.68 -8.90 -4.32
CA VAL A 90 -12.38 -8.36 -5.66
C VAL A 90 -13.66 -8.03 -6.42
N GLN A 91 -14.68 -8.89 -6.35
CA GLN A 91 -15.98 -8.63 -6.98
C GLN A 91 -16.68 -7.42 -6.34
N LEU A 92 -16.61 -7.26 -5.02
CA LEU A 92 -17.15 -6.08 -4.36
C LEU A 92 -16.43 -4.81 -4.81
N ALA A 93 -15.10 -4.82 -4.86
CA ALA A 93 -14.31 -3.69 -5.34
C ALA A 93 -14.67 -3.29 -6.78
N GLU A 94 -14.83 -4.25 -7.68
CA GLU A 94 -15.26 -4.01 -9.05
C GLU A 94 -16.68 -3.41 -9.13
N ARG A 95 -17.60 -3.80 -8.22
CA ARG A 95 -18.93 -3.18 -8.12
C ARG A 95 -18.84 -1.74 -7.61
N VAL A 96 -18.11 -1.50 -6.51
CA VAL A 96 -17.92 -0.16 -5.94
C VAL A 96 -17.32 0.80 -6.99
N ILE A 97 -16.33 0.34 -7.78
CA ILE A 97 -15.78 1.13 -8.90
C ILE A 97 -16.86 1.47 -9.92
N ALA A 98 -17.70 0.52 -10.31
CA ALA A 98 -18.75 0.74 -11.30
C ALA A 98 -19.82 1.71 -10.78
N GLU A 99 -20.28 1.53 -9.54
CA GLU A 99 -21.30 2.36 -8.89
C GLU A 99 -20.85 3.82 -8.72
N ASN A 100 -19.56 4.05 -8.48
CA ASN A 100 -18.99 5.39 -8.36
C ASN A 100 -18.54 5.99 -9.70
N GLY A 101 -18.68 5.27 -10.82
CA GLY A 101 -18.27 5.75 -12.14
C GLY A 101 -16.75 5.87 -12.32
N TRP A 102 -15.94 5.13 -11.55
CA TRP A 102 -14.47 5.26 -11.53
C TRP A 102 -13.75 4.39 -12.57
N ARG A 103 -14.43 3.97 -13.64
CA ARG A 103 -13.86 3.05 -14.64
C ARG A 103 -12.68 3.64 -15.41
N ASP A 104 -12.64 4.97 -15.54
CA ASP A 104 -11.52 5.68 -16.15
C ASP A 104 -10.26 5.65 -15.25
N TRP A 105 -10.42 5.47 -13.94
CA TRP A 105 -9.31 5.33 -13.00
C TRP A 105 -8.91 3.88 -12.75
N TYR A 106 -9.91 2.98 -12.75
CA TYR A 106 -9.75 1.54 -12.50
C TYR A 106 -10.47 0.73 -13.59
N PRO A 107 -9.77 0.44 -14.71
CA PRO A 107 -10.30 -0.39 -15.78
C PRO A 107 -10.67 -1.81 -15.30
N PRO A 108 -11.60 -2.51 -15.96
CA PRO A 108 -11.97 -3.88 -15.59
C PRO A 108 -10.77 -4.81 -15.41
N GLY A 109 -10.72 -5.52 -14.28
CA GLY A 109 -9.63 -6.45 -13.95
C GLY A 109 -8.39 -5.78 -13.35
N SER A 110 -8.33 -4.44 -13.30
CA SER A 110 -7.22 -3.72 -12.68
C SER A 110 -7.16 -3.93 -11.17
N VAL A 111 -8.29 -4.22 -10.51
CA VAL A 111 -8.33 -4.53 -9.06
C VAL A 111 -7.46 -5.75 -8.75
N ARG A 112 -7.63 -6.82 -9.53
CA ARG A 112 -6.81 -8.03 -9.37
C ARG A 112 -5.34 -7.73 -9.61
N ALA A 113 -5.02 -7.02 -10.69
CA ALA A 113 -3.64 -6.66 -11.01
C ALA A 113 -3.00 -5.81 -9.89
N ALA A 114 -3.74 -4.83 -9.38
CA ALA A 114 -3.29 -3.94 -8.30
C ALA A 114 -3.08 -4.70 -6.99
N ALA A 115 -3.99 -5.61 -6.62
CA ALA A 115 -3.83 -6.45 -5.43
C ALA A 115 -2.57 -7.32 -5.52
N LEU A 116 -2.29 -7.91 -6.69
CA LEU A 116 -1.07 -8.69 -6.90
C LEU A 116 0.20 -7.82 -6.81
N ALA A 117 0.18 -6.63 -7.40
CA ALA A 117 1.29 -5.68 -7.35
C ALA A 117 1.54 -5.18 -5.91
N HIS A 118 0.47 -4.88 -5.16
CA HIS A 118 0.52 -4.45 -3.77
C HIS A 118 1.19 -5.52 -2.88
N GLU A 119 0.73 -6.76 -2.94
CA GLU A 119 1.32 -7.86 -2.15
C GLU A 119 2.76 -8.17 -2.53
N ALA A 120 3.13 -8.01 -3.81
CA ALA A 120 4.51 -8.20 -4.27
C ALA A 120 5.49 -7.20 -3.64
N VAL A 121 5.03 -5.99 -3.31
CA VAL A 121 5.82 -5.00 -2.57
C VAL A 121 5.92 -5.35 -1.10
N HIS A 122 4.83 -5.82 -0.48
CA HIS A 122 4.91 -6.30 0.90
C HIS A 122 5.98 -7.36 1.09
N ALA A 123 6.09 -8.31 0.15
CA ALA A 123 7.17 -9.30 0.19
C ALA A 123 8.58 -8.67 0.17
N GLN A 124 8.78 -7.52 -0.49
CA GLN A 124 10.04 -6.78 -0.53
C GLN A 124 10.27 -5.91 0.71
N LEU A 125 9.20 -5.40 1.33
CA LEU A 125 9.25 -4.48 2.47
C LEU A 125 9.23 -5.19 3.83
N HIS A 126 8.77 -6.43 3.91
CA HIS A 126 8.73 -7.21 5.15
C HIS A 126 10.13 -7.35 5.79
N HIS A 127 11.13 -7.69 4.99
CA HIS A 127 12.52 -7.89 5.43
C HIS A 127 13.54 -7.36 4.42
N GLY A 128 14.77 -7.11 4.89
CA GLY A 128 15.92 -6.87 4.01
C GLY A 128 16.16 -5.42 3.59
N PRO A 129 16.87 -5.20 2.46
CA PRO A 129 17.46 -3.90 2.14
C PRO A 129 16.43 -2.82 1.78
N HIS A 130 15.27 -3.18 1.22
CA HIS A 130 14.23 -2.21 0.85
C HIS A 130 13.56 -1.61 2.09
N ARG A 131 13.25 -2.42 3.10
CA ARG A 131 12.77 -1.94 4.41
C ARG A 131 13.73 -0.94 5.04
N ALA A 132 15.03 -1.25 5.05
CA ALA A 132 16.04 -0.37 5.59
C ALA A 132 16.16 0.95 4.80
N ARG A 133 15.98 0.91 3.47
CA ARG A 133 15.96 2.11 2.62
C ARG A 133 14.73 2.97 2.90
N LEU A 134 13.55 2.38 3.04
CA LEU A 134 12.32 3.11 3.38
C LEU A 134 12.48 3.83 4.73
N LYS A 135 12.95 3.13 5.77
CA LYS A 135 13.21 3.75 7.09
C LYS A 135 14.17 4.93 7.02
N ARG A 136 15.21 4.84 6.19
CA ARG A 136 16.15 5.96 5.97
C ARG A 136 15.49 7.12 5.24
N ALA A 137 14.70 6.83 4.20
CA ALA A 137 13.99 7.84 3.43
C ALA A 137 13.01 8.63 4.32
N LEU A 138 12.26 7.95 5.17
CA LEU A 138 11.31 8.56 6.12
C LEU A 138 11.97 9.44 7.19
N GLY A 139 13.28 9.27 7.41
CA GLY A 139 14.04 10.17 8.29
C GLY A 139 13.66 10.12 9.77
N HIS A 140 12.84 9.17 10.22
CA HIS A 140 12.44 9.03 11.62
C HIS A 140 13.62 8.52 12.46
N VAL A 141 14.41 9.43 13.03
CA VAL A 141 15.58 9.09 13.84
C VAL A 141 15.16 8.79 15.28
N VAL A 142 15.47 7.59 15.76
CA VAL A 142 15.16 7.15 17.15
C VAL A 142 16.37 7.21 18.08
N LEU A 143 17.58 7.15 17.53
CA LEU A 143 18.82 7.28 18.30
C LEU A 143 19.90 7.96 17.47
N ARG A 144 20.67 8.83 18.13
CA ARG A 144 21.89 9.45 17.58
C ARG A 144 23.07 9.13 18.48
N PHE A 145 24.13 8.60 17.88
CA PHE A 145 25.41 8.36 18.56
C PHE A 145 26.54 8.95 17.72
N GLY A 146 26.95 10.17 18.05
CA GLY A 146 27.85 10.98 17.22
C GLY A 146 27.29 11.21 15.82
N ARG A 147 28.02 10.77 14.78
CA ARG A 147 27.59 10.86 13.37
C ARG A 147 26.63 9.74 12.96
N ARG A 148 26.48 8.70 13.78
CA ARG A 148 25.62 7.54 13.49
C ARG A 148 24.18 7.83 13.87
N ARG A 149 23.25 7.43 12.99
CA ARG A 149 21.80 7.57 13.18
C ARG A 149 21.15 6.20 13.09
N VAL A 150 20.27 5.90 14.03
CA VAL A 150 19.37 4.74 13.98
C VAL A 150 18.00 5.25 13.60
N TYR A 151 17.42 4.64 12.56
CA TYR A 151 16.10 5.01 12.06
C TYR A 151 15.04 4.05 12.60
N GLY A 152 13.95 4.61 13.09
CA GLY A 152 12.76 3.89 13.55
C GLY A 152 11.88 3.46 12.39
N HIS A 153 10.98 2.52 12.66
CA HIS A 153 9.88 2.19 11.75
C HIS A 153 8.75 3.20 11.96
N VAL A 154 8.04 3.53 10.88
CA VAL A 154 6.83 4.36 10.93
C VAL A 154 5.70 3.47 10.42
N ALA A 155 4.77 3.13 11.31
CA ALA A 155 3.68 2.21 11.00
C ALA A 155 2.82 2.73 9.84
N GLY A 156 2.25 1.85 9.02
CA GLY A 156 1.41 2.23 7.88
C GLY A 156 2.13 2.78 6.63
N THR A 157 3.40 3.19 6.74
CA THR A 157 4.15 3.70 5.56
C THR A 157 4.44 2.63 4.51
N GLU A 158 4.54 1.37 4.91
CA GLU A 158 4.70 0.23 3.99
C GLU A 158 3.43 0.01 3.15
N GLU A 159 2.24 0.24 3.71
CA GLU A 159 0.96 0.19 2.98
C GLU A 159 0.86 1.30 1.93
N ILE A 160 1.25 2.52 2.29
CA ILE A 160 1.26 3.66 1.36
C ILE A 160 2.21 3.38 0.20
N ALA A 161 3.41 2.86 0.48
CA ALA A 161 4.37 2.49 -0.55
C ALA A 161 3.83 1.37 -1.47
N ALA A 162 3.15 0.37 -0.92
CA ALA A 162 2.54 -0.71 -1.69
C ALA A 162 1.41 -0.20 -2.60
N HIS A 163 0.56 0.72 -2.12
CA HIS A 163 -0.47 1.36 -2.93
C HIS A 163 0.11 2.21 -4.07
N ALA A 164 1.12 3.04 -3.78
CA ALA A 164 1.77 3.87 -4.79
C ALA A 164 2.45 3.03 -5.89
N TYR A 165 3.11 1.94 -5.50
CA TYR A 165 3.67 0.99 -6.45
C TYR A 165 2.60 0.33 -7.33
N ALA A 166 1.50 -0.12 -6.73
CA ALA A 166 0.40 -0.74 -7.47
C ALA A 166 -0.25 0.24 -8.46
N GLN A 167 -0.39 1.52 -8.07
CA GLN A 167 -0.87 2.57 -8.95
C GLN A 167 0.00 2.71 -10.20
N VAL A 168 1.32 2.86 -10.01
CA VAL A 168 2.27 3.05 -11.12
C VAL A 168 2.36 1.79 -11.98
N THR A 169 2.51 0.62 -11.36
CA THR A 169 2.71 -0.66 -12.06
C THR A 169 1.50 -1.05 -12.89
N CYS A 170 0.29 -0.74 -12.41
CA CYS A 170 -0.96 -1.06 -13.10
C CYS A 170 -1.51 0.11 -13.95
N GLY A 171 -0.82 1.25 -13.99
CA GLY A 171 -1.26 2.43 -14.75
C GLY A 171 -2.61 2.99 -14.31
N LEU A 172 -2.90 2.97 -13.01
CA LEU A 172 -4.19 3.42 -12.48
C LEU A 172 -4.26 4.95 -12.41
N GLY A 173 -5.44 5.50 -12.70
CA GLY A 173 -5.67 6.96 -12.65
C GLY A 173 -5.60 7.53 -11.23
N ARG A 174 -5.90 6.71 -10.21
CA ARG A 174 -5.86 7.07 -8.78
C ARG A 174 -5.24 5.95 -7.96
N SER A 175 -4.70 6.31 -6.80
CA SER A 175 -4.14 5.33 -5.86
C SER A 175 -5.19 4.30 -5.42
N PRO A 176 -4.88 2.99 -5.33
CA PRO A 176 -5.81 2.01 -4.78
C PRO A 176 -6.21 2.30 -3.33
N LEU A 177 -5.51 3.19 -2.63
CA LEU A 177 -5.88 3.65 -1.29
C LEU A 177 -7.27 4.32 -1.25
N VAL A 178 -7.65 5.02 -2.33
CA VAL A 178 -9.01 5.59 -2.48
C VAL A 178 -10.06 4.47 -2.47
N LEU A 179 -9.82 3.42 -3.24
CA LEU A 179 -10.68 2.24 -3.29
C LEU A 179 -10.73 1.50 -1.95
N THR A 180 -9.60 1.36 -1.25
CA THR A 180 -9.57 0.79 0.10
C THR A 180 -10.44 1.59 1.06
N THR A 181 -10.38 2.92 1.01
CA THR A 181 -11.21 3.80 1.86
C THR A 181 -12.70 3.59 1.56
N ALA A 182 -13.09 3.61 0.28
CA ALA A 182 -14.47 3.41 -0.14
C ALA A 182 -15.00 2.02 0.23
N LEU A 183 -14.17 0.98 0.18
CA LEU A 183 -14.53 -0.38 0.61
C LEU A 183 -14.74 -0.45 2.12
N SER A 184 -13.88 0.17 2.92
CA SER A 184 -14.08 0.24 4.38
C SER A 184 -15.39 0.93 4.73
N GLU A 185 -15.71 2.05 4.08
CA GLU A 185 -16.99 2.75 4.25
C GLU A 185 -18.18 1.89 3.83
N HIS A 186 -18.12 1.23 2.67
CA HIS A 186 -19.18 0.37 2.17
C HIS A 186 -19.47 -0.83 3.09
N LEU A 187 -18.43 -1.38 3.71
CA LEU A 187 -18.54 -2.50 4.65
C LEU A 187 -18.82 -2.07 6.09
N ASN A 188 -18.92 -0.75 6.36
CA ASN A 188 -18.96 -0.19 7.72
C ASN A 188 -17.82 -0.70 8.61
N LEU A 189 -16.66 -0.96 8.02
CA LEU A 189 -15.46 -1.35 8.74
C LEU A 189 -14.73 -0.09 9.23
N PRO A 190 -14.08 -0.12 10.41
CA PRO A 190 -13.12 0.92 10.74
C PRO A 190 -12.02 0.96 9.65
N PRO A 191 -11.41 2.14 9.39
CA PRO A 191 -10.32 2.23 8.43
C PRO A 191 -9.23 1.22 8.78
N LEU A 192 -8.78 0.42 7.80
CA LEU A 192 -7.88 -0.71 8.02
C LEU A 192 -6.59 -0.26 8.72
N THR A 193 -6.51 -0.47 10.04
CA THR A 193 -5.29 -0.33 10.82
C THR A 193 -4.55 -1.65 10.77
N HIS A 194 -3.33 -1.62 10.26
CA HIS A 194 -2.56 -2.83 10.00
C HIS A 194 -1.87 -3.36 11.27
N SER A 195 -2.68 -3.84 12.21
CA SER A 195 -2.19 -4.41 13.47
C SER A 195 -2.72 -5.80 13.80
N ASP A 196 -3.45 -6.45 12.91
CA ASP A 196 -3.92 -7.84 13.13
C ASP A 196 -3.57 -8.82 12.00
N ARG A 197 -2.50 -8.55 11.23
CA ARG A 197 -1.78 -9.65 10.54
C ARG A 197 -1.09 -10.50 11.60
N ARG A 198 -1.85 -11.40 12.25
CA ARG A 198 -1.27 -12.51 12.99
C ARG A 198 -0.59 -13.43 11.98
N GLU A 199 0.72 -13.27 11.88
CA GLU A 199 1.60 -14.23 11.21
C GLU A 199 1.57 -15.55 12.00
N ASN A 200 1.34 -16.64 11.26
CA ASN A 200 1.89 -17.95 11.53
C ASN A 200 2.73 -18.35 10.31
#